data_AF-A0A2S7CC20-F1
#
_entry.id   AF-A0A2S7CC20-F1
#
_cell.length_a   1.000
_cell.length_b   1.000
_cell.length_c   1.000
_cell.angle_alpha   90.00
_cell.angle_beta   90.00
_cell.angle_gamma   90.00
#
_symmetry.space_group_name_H-M   'P 1'
#
loop_
_entity.id
_entity.type
_entity.pdbx_description
1 polymer ?
#
loop_
_entity_poly.entity_id
_entity_poly.type
_entity_poly.pdbx_seq_one_letter_code
_entity_poly.pdbx_strand_id
1 'polypeptide(L)'
;MQRKPDIEAGLKAEIDHLLEHSAQTFRSGALAESLALGLRAWALIPEPKQHWDDYPQSLSASFVKDYADRRDEENVRTWIEVMALMYDDPGHTDHLVLMTEGEAMLQLGNDARACAVFGKIYALYGRRGFAGHQKIYLEMFLKQQQTGA
;
A
#
# COMPACT_ATOMS: atom_id res chain seq x y z
N MET A 1 -9.21 20.18 7.99
CA MET A 1 -9.01 18.86 8.61
C MET A 1 -8.41 19.05 9.99
N GLN A 2 -8.99 18.43 11.03
CA GLN A 2 -8.30 18.31 12.32
C GLN A 2 -7.14 17.32 12.15
N ARG A 3 -5.97 17.69 12.67
CA ARG A 3 -4.80 16.79 12.70
C ARG A 3 -5.14 15.59 13.60
N LYS A 4 -4.83 14.37 13.13
CA LYS A 4 -5.00 13.17 13.95
C LYS A 4 -4.07 13.23 15.17
N PRO A 5 -4.48 12.71 16.34
CA PRO A 5 -3.63 12.65 17.50
C PRO A 5 -2.39 11.78 17.28
N ASP A 6 -1.31 12.14 17.98
CA ASP A 6 -0.09 11.34 18.03
C ASP A 6 -0.26 10.16 19.01
N ILE A 7 0.35 9.02 18.69
CA ILE A 7 0.43 7.87 19.60
C ILE A 7 1.29 8.24 20.83
N GLU A 8 0.92 7.72 22.00
CA GLU A 8 1.68 7.91 23.24
C GLU A 8 3.17 7.62 23.07
N ALA A 9 4.04 8.49 23.59
CA ALA A 9 5.48 8.46 23.35
C ALA A 9 6.16 7.11 23.67
N GLY A 10 5.74 6.42 24.74
CA GLY A 10 6.31 5.11 25.09
C GLY A 10 5.98 4.05 24.04
N LEU A 11 4.72 3.99 23.63
CA LEU A 11 4.24 3.07 22.60
C LEU A 11 4.83 3.40 21.23
N LYS A 12 4.95 4.69 20.92
CA LYS A 12 5.65 5.18 19.73
C LYS A 12 7.09 4.68 19.67
N ALA A 13 7.83 4.78 20.78
CA ALA A 13 9.22 4.32 20.84
C ALA A 13 9.34 2.80 20.64
N GLU A 14 8.38 2.02 21.17
CA GLU A 14 8.34 0.58 20.96
C GLU A 14 8.03 0.21 19.50
N ILE A 15 7.07 0.89 18.89
CA ILE A 15 6.75 0.76 17.46
C ILE A 15 8.00 1.09 16.62
N ASP A 16 8.63 2.24 16.85
CA ASP A 16 9.83 2.67 16.12
C ASP A 16 10.97 1.64 16.24
N HIS A 17 11.19 1.08 17.44
CA HIS A 17 12.19 0.04 17.65
C HIS A 17 11.91 -1.23 16.84
N LEU A 18 10.65 -1.68 16.81
CA LEU A 18 10.24 -2.83 16.00
C LEU A 18 10.42 -2.56 14.50
N LEU A 19 10.10 -1.36 14.03
CA LEU A 19 10.24 -0.98 12.62
C LEU A 19 11.70 -0.83 12.20
N GLU A 20 12.56 -0.34 13.09
CA GLU A 20 14.00 -0.31 12.84
C GLU A 20 14.57 -1.73 12.69
N HIS A 21 14.18 -2.65 13.58
CA HIS A 21 14.57 -4.07 13.47
C HIS A 21 13.98 -4.75 12.23
N SER A 22 12.73 -4.44 11.89
CA SER A 22 12.08 -4.90 10.64
C SER A 22 12.90 -4.46 9.42
N ALA A 23 13.32 -3.19 9.37
CA ALA A 23 14.14 -2.68 8.28
C ALA A 23 15.53 -3.33 8.22
N GLN A 24 16.15 -3.64 9.36
CA GLN A 24 17.43 -4.37 9.42
C GLN A 24 17.30 -5.80 8.89
N THR A 25 16.29 -6.53 9.34
CA THR A 25 16.00 -7.91 8.90
C THR A 25 15.59 -7.98 7.44
N PHE A 26 14.87 -6.98 6.93
CA PHE A 26 14.58 -6.85 5.50
C PHE A 26 15.88 -6.73 4.69
N ARG A 27 16.80 -5.85 5.10
CA ARG A 27 18.09 -5.65 4.42
C ARG A 27 18.99 -6.88 4.45
N SER A 28 18.86 -7.75 5.44
CA SER A 28 19.60 -9.03 5.49
C SER A 28 18.93 -10.15 4.69
N GLY A 29 17.77 -9.90 4.07
CA GLY A 29 17.00 -10.88 3.29
C GLY A 29 16.09 -11.76 4.14
N ALA A 30 15.99 -11.53 5.46
CA ALA A 30 15.09 -12.24 6.36
C ALA A 30 13.65 -11.71 6.25
N LEU A 31 13.05 -11.86 5.07
CA LEU A 31 11.77 -11.26 4.71
C LEU A 31 10.64 -11.67 5.66
N ALA A 32 10.50 -12.96 5.99
CA ALA A 32 9.44 -13.42 6.89
C ALA A 32 9.53 -12.80 8.29
N GLU A 33 10.76 -12.64 8.80
CA GLU A 33 11.01 -12.01 10.11
C GLU A 33 10.70 -10.50 10.08
N SER A 34 11.12 -9.81 9.01
CA SER A 34 10.80 -8.40 8.79
C SER A 34 9.28 -8.15 8.83
N LEU A 35 8.51 -8.97 8.12
CA LEU A 35 7.05 -8.88 8.09
C LEU A 35 6.43 -9.16 9.47
N ALA A 36 6.94 -10.18 10.18
CA ALA A 36 6.47 -10.48 11.53
C ALA A 36 6.71 -9.32 12.50
N LEU A 37 7.85 -8.63 12.41
CA LEU A 37 8.16 -7.44 13.20
C LEU A 37 7.22 -6.27 12.84
N GLY A 38 6.96 -6.05 11.55
CA GLY A 38 5.99 -5.06 11.09
C GLY A 38 4.58 -5.34 11.63
N LEU A 39 4.10 -6.58 11.56
CA LEU A 39 2.78 -6.97 12.09
C LEU A 39 2.69 -6.82 13.61
N ARG A 40 3.79 -7.03 14.35
CA ARG A 40 3.85 -6.74 15.78
C ARG A 40 3.73 -5.24 16.04
N ALA A 41 4.42 -4.41 15.26
CA ALA A 41 4.29 -2.95 15.34
C ALA A 41 2.85 -2.49 15.03
N TRP A 42 2.21 -3.06 14.01
CA TRP A 42 0.80 -2.81 13.70
C TRP A 42 -0.13 -3.16 14.87
N ALA A 43 0.10 -4.29 15.54
CA ALA A 43 -0.71 -4.73 16.67
C ALA A 43 -0.63 -3.78 17.88
N LEU A 44 0.47 -3.03 18.04
CA LEU A 44 0.65 -2.04 19.10
C LEU A 44 -0.15 -0.75 18.85
N ILE A 45 -0.55 -0.45 17.61
CA ILE A 45 -1.32 0.77 17.31
C ILE A 45 -2.70 0.69 17.99
N PRO A 46 -3.09 1.69 18.82
CA PRO A 46 -4.36 1.65 19.53
C PRO A 46 -5.58 1.65 18.60
N GLU A 47 -6.68 1.05 19.04
CA GLU A 47 -7.95 1.09 18.31
C GLU A 47 -8.77 2.35 18.62
N PRO A 48 -9.54 2.87 17.64
CA PRO A 48 -9.59 2.45 16.25
C PRO A 48 -8.38 2.98 15.46
N LYS A 49 -7.67 2.12 14.73
CA LYS A 49 -6.40 2.46 14.07
C LYS A 49 -6.47 3.66 13.12
N GLN A 50 -7.60 3.85 12.42
CA GLN A 50 -7.79 4.95 11.49
C GLN A 50 -7.77 6.35 12.14
N HIS A 51 -7.87 6.44 13.48
CA HIS A 51 -7.82 7.72 14.19
C HIS A 51 -6.39 8.20 14.48
N TRP A 52 -5.37 7.38 14.24
CA TRP A 52 -3.98 7.75 14.51
C TRP A 52 -3.24 8.17 13.24
N ASP A 53 -2.29 9.09 13.40
CA ASP A 53 -1.50 9.60 12.28
C ASP A 53 -0.32 8.67 11.92
N ASP A 54 0.14 8.79 10.67
CA ASP A 54 1.36 8.20 10.09
C ASP A 54 1.47 6.66 10.08
N TYR A 55 1.55 6.00 11.23
CA TYR A 55 1.85 4.56 11.31
C TYR A 55 0.82 3.67 10.60
N PRO A 56 -0.49 3.85 10.79
CA PRO A 56 -1.47 2.98 10.16
C PRO A 56 -1.41 3.09 8.63
N GLN A 57 -1.25 4.30 8.11
CA GLN A 57 -1.13 4.55 6.67
C GLN A 57 0.16 3.95 6.11
N SER A 58 1.31 4.23 6.73
CA SER A 58 2.61 3.74 6.27
C SER A 58 2.73 2.21 6.32
N LEU A 59 2.24 1.59 7.39
CA LEU A 59 2.34 0.13 7.56
C LEU A 59 1.39 -0.61 6.61
N SER A 60 0.13 -0.16 6.50
CA SER A 60 -0.82 -0.80 5.58
C SER A 60 -0.33 -0.76 4.12
N ALA A 61 0.22 0.37 3.67
CA ALA A 61 0.82 0.48 2.34
C ALA A 61 2.04 -0.45 2.16
N SER A 62 2.88 -0.58 3.20
CA SER A 62 4.05 -1.47 3.18
C SER A 62 3.63 -2.93 3.09
N PHE A 63 2.60 -3.35 3.85
CA PHE A 63 2.13 -4.74 3.83
C PHE A 63 1.57 -5.16 2.47
N VAL A 64 0.87 -4.27 1.76
CA VAL A 64 0.44 -4.57 0.37
C VAL A 64 1.64 -4.96 -0.50
N LYS A 65 2.74 -4.24 -0.40
CA LYS A 65 3.98 -4.51 -1.16
C LYS A 65 4.66 -5.79 -0.69
N ASP A 66 4.81 -5.96 0.62
CA ASP A 66 5.42 -7.16 1.20
C ASP A 66 4.70 -8.45 0.79
N TYR A 67 3.37 -8.46 0.83
CA TYR A 67 2.60 -9.63 0.41
C TYR A 67 2.65 -9.84 -1.11
N ALA A 68 2.73 -8.77 -1.90
CA ALA A 68 2.94 -8.87 -3.35
C ALA A 68 4.31 -9.49 -3.69
N ASP A 69 5.37 -9.11 -2.98
CA ASP A 69 6.71 -9.72 -3.07
C ASP A 69 6.69 -11.23 -2.82
N ARG A 70 5.79 -11.68 -1.94
CA ARG A 70 5.61 -13.08 -1.56
C ARG A 70 4.60 -13.84 -2.42
N ARG A 71 3.97 -13.18 -3.40
CA ARG A 71 2.90 -13.74 -4.23
C ARG A 71 1.66 -14.19 -3.43
N ASP A 72 1.40 -13.55 -2.30
CA ASP A 72 0.27 -13.86 -1.42
C ASP A 72 -0.95 -13.00 -1.80
N GLU A 73 -1.72 -13.46 -2.79
CA GLU A 73 -2.85 -12.71 -3.34
C GLU A 73 -3.94 -12.41 -2.30
N GLU A 74 -4.20 -13.35 -1.38
CA GLU A 74 -5.24 -13.19 -0.36
C GLU A 74 -4.89 -12.04 0.59
N ASN A 75 -3.65 -12.02 1.10
CA ASN A 75 -3.22 -10.95 1.98
C ASN A 75 -3.07 -9.62 1.25
N VAL A 76 -2.62 -9.60 -0.01
CA VAL A 76 -2.60 -8.36 -0.81
C VAL A 76 -3.99 -7.75 -0.89
N ARG A 77 -5.01 -8.55 -1.24
CA ARG A 77 -6.40 -8.06 -1.32
C ARG A 77 -6.90 -7.54 0.01
N THR A 78 -6.61 -8.24 1.10
CA THR A 78 -7.00 -7.84 2.44
C THR A 78 -6.37 -6.50 2.82
N TRP A 79 -5.06 -6.35 2.59
CA TRP A 79 -4.33 -5.15 2.98
C TRP A 79 -4.62 -3.94 2.09
N ILE A 80 -5.07 -4.12 0.85
CA ILE A 80 -5.59 -3.02 0.02
C ILE A 80 -6.82 -2.38 0.67
N GLU A 81 -7.76 -3.18 1.16
CA GLU A 81 -8.96 -2.65 1.84
C GLU A 81 -8.60 -1.98 3.18
N VAL A 82 -7.65 -2.56 3.92
CA VAL A 82 -7.12 -1.93 5.14
C VAL A 82 -6.44 -0.60 4.82
N MET A 83 -5.62 -0.54 3.77
CA MET A 83 -4.98 0.69 3.32
C MET A 83 -6.01 1.75 2.95
N ALA A 84 -7.02 1.40 2.14
CA ALA A 84 -8.10 2.32 1.79
C ALA A 84 -8.80 2.89 3.04
N LEU A 85 -9.06 2.06 4.06
CA LEU A 85 -9.60 2.51 5.34
C LEU A 85 -8.66 3.46 6.08
N MET A 86 -7.35 3.17 6.14
CA MET A 86 -6.37 4.02 6.85
C MET A 86 -6.18 5.39 6.16
N TYR A 87 -6.34 5.43 4.84
CA TYR A 87 -6.29 6.64 4.02
C TYR A 87 -7.62 7.40 3.95
N ASP A 88 -8.66 6.94 4.65
CA ASP A 88 -10.03 7.51 4.60
C ASP A 88 -10.56 7.59 3.15
N ASP A 89 -10.33 6.51 2.39
CA ASP A 89 -10.65 6.41 0.97
C ASP A 89 -11.72 5.33 0.67
N PRO A 90 -12.95 5.47 1.19
CA PRO A 90 -14.02 4.49 0.95
C PRO A 90 -14.45 4.41 -0.53
N GLY A 91 -14.12 5.43 -1.33
CA GLY A 91 -14.39 5.46 -2.77
C GLY A 91 -13.31 4.79 -3.62
N HIS A 92 -12.20 4.36 -3.01
CA HIS A 92 -11.01 3.89 -3.72
C HIS A 92 -10.56 4.90 -4.78
N THR A 93 -10.52 6.17 -4.42
CA THR A 93 -10.21 7.30 -5.30
C THR A 93 -8.84 7.91 -5.03
N ASP A 94 -8.24 7.63 -3.88
CA ASP A 94 -6.92 8.14 -3.52
C ASP A 94 -5.86 7.59 -4.48
N HIS A 95 -5.02 8.51 -4.96
CA HIS A 95 -4.02 8.19 -5.97
C HIS A 95 -3.00 7.15 -5.47
N LEU A 96 -2.54 7.29 -4.23
CA LEU A 96 -1.52 6.40 -3.66
C LEU A 96 -2.09 5.01 -3.42
N VAL A 97 -3.32 4.92 -2.90
CA VAL A 97 -4.04 3.65 -2.72
C VAL A 97 -4.18 2.93 -4.05
N LEU A 98 -4.70 3.62 -5.07
CA LEU A 98 -4.88 3.04 -6.41
C LEU A 98 -3.56 2.65 -7.07
N MET A 99 -2.53 3.49 -6.98
CA MET A 99 -1.24 3.16 -7.58
C MET A 99 -0.61 1.93 -6.91
N THR A 100 -0.67 1.86 -5.57
CA THR A 100 -0.15 0.72 -4.81
C THR A 100 -0.92 -0.57 -5.13
N GLU A 101 -2.25 -0.52 -5.25
CA GLU A 101 -3.05 -1.65 -5.72
C GLU A 101 -2.63 -2.09 -7.13
N GLY A 102 -2.55 -1.16 -8.07
CA GLY A 102 -2.21 -1.46 -9.47
C GLY A 102 -0.84 -2.12 -9.62
N GLU A 103 0.16 -1.59 -8.91
CA GLU A 103 1.52 -2.15 -8.85
C GLU A 103 1.51 -3.57 -8.25
N ALA A 104 0.81 -3.77 -7.13
CA ALA A 104 0.72 -5.08 -6.49
C ALA A 104 0.02 -6.10 -7.40
N MET A 105 -1.04 -5.71 -8.12
CA MET A 105 -1.74 -6.60 -9.05
C MET A 105 -0.88 -6.98 -10.25
N LEU A 106 -0.10 -6.06 -10.83
CA LEU A 106 0.89 -6.40 -11.85
C LEU A 106 1.92 -7.37 -11.31
N GLN A 107 2.41 -7.10 -10.10
CA GLN A 107 3.38 -7.95 -9.49
C GLN A 107 2.84 -9.36 -9.31
N LEU A 108 1.57 -9.54 -8.94
CA LEU A 108 0.90 -10.84 -8.86
C LEU A 108 0.61 -11.49 -10.23
N GLY A 109 0.82 -10.79 -11.34
CA GLY A 109 0.49 -11.26 -12.70
C GLY A 109 -0.99 -11.10 -13.07
N ASN A 110 -1.74 -10.30 -12.30
CA ASN A 110 -3.13 -9.97 -12.59
C ASN A 110 -3.22 -8.68 -13.42
N ASP A 111 -2.75 -8.76 -14.66
CA ASP A 111 -2.69 -7.63 -15.60
C ASP A 111 -4.07 -7.00 -15.83
N ALA A 112 -5.12 -7.82 -15.88
CA ALA A 112 -6.49 -7.36 -16.08
C ALA A 112 -6.95 -6.44 -14.95
N ARG A 113 -6.74 -6.83 -13.69
CA ARG A 113 -7.09 -5.99 -12.54
C ARG A 113 -6.21 -4.76 -12.45
N ALA A 114 -4.90 -4.91 -12.68
CA ALA A 114 -3.99 -3.77 -12.68
C ALA A 114 -4.40 -2.71 -13.70
N CYS A 115 -4.73 -3.11 -14.93
CA CYS A 115 -5.18 -2.18 -15.95
C CYS A 115 -6.54 -1.55 -15.65
N ALA A 116 -7.46 -2.25 -14.99
CA ALA A 116 -8.69 -1.65 -14.50
C ALA A 116 -8.40 -0.52 -13.50
N VAL A 117 -7.47 -0.75 -12.57
CA VAL A 117 -7.05 0.24 -11.56
C VAL A 117 -6.34 1.42 -12.22
N PHE A 118 -5.39 1.19 -13.13
CA PHE A 118 -4.74 2.27 -13.88
C PHE A 118 -5.72 3.06 -14.74
N GLY A 119 -6.74 2.41 -15.30
CA GLY A 119 -7.84 3.08 -15.99
C GLY A 119 -8.61 4.03 -15.06
N LYS A 120 -8.85 3.63 -13.80
CA LYS A 120 -9.46 4.49 -12.78
C LYS A 120 -8.56 5.69 -12.45
N ILE A 121 -7.26 5.49 -12.28
CA ILE A 121 -6.29 6.58 -12.09
C ILE A 121 -6.33 7.55 -13.27
N TYR A 122 -6.34 7.04 -14.51
CA TYR A 122 -6.43 7.88 -15.70
C TYR A 122 -7.75 8.65 -15.78
N ALA A 123 -8.88 8.05 -15.41
CA ALA A 123 -10.17 8.72 -15.39
C ALA A 123 -10.22 9.88 -14.37
N LEU A 124 -9.60 9.70 -13.19
CA LEU A 124 -9.61 10.69 -12.11
C LEU A 124 -8.56 11.79 -12.32
N TYR A 125 -7.34 11.42 -12.72
CA TYR A 125 -6.17 12.31 -12.72
C TYR A 125 -5.60 12.58 -14.12
N GLY A 126 -6.09 11.89 -15.15
CA GLY A 126 -5.54 11.93 -16.50
C GLY A 126 -4.10 11.42 -16.56
N ARG A 127 -3.36 11.85 -17.59
CA ARG A 127 -1.93 11.52 -17.75
C ARG A 127 -1.07 11.99 -16.58
N ARG A 128 -1.50 13.01 -15.82
CA ARG A 128 -0.75 13.56 -14.68
C ARG A 128 -0.74 12.64 -13.47
N GLY A 129 -1.67 11.67 -13.40
CA GLY A 129 -1.65 10.60 -12.39
C GLY A 129 -0.50 9.60 -12.57
N PHE A 130 0.36 9.77 -13.57
CA PHE A 130 1.48 8.86 -13.82
C PHE A 130 2.77 9.68 -13.98
N ALA A 131 3.64 9.62 -12.97
CA ALA A 131 4.91 10.36 -12.94
C ALA A 131 6.12 9.44 -12.77
N GLY A 132 7.28 9.88 -13.26
CA GLY A 132 8.52 9.11 -13.17
C GLY A 132 8.38 7.72 -13.78
N HIS A 133 8.68 6.69 -12.98
CA HIS A 133 8.59 5.28 -13.39
C HIS A 133 7.16 4.85 -13.72
N GLN A 134 6.14 5.46 -13.12
CA GLN A 134 4.73 5.07 -13.31
C GLN A 134 4.20 5.32 -14.72
N LYS A 135 4.95 6.06 -15.55
CA LYS A 135 4.60 6.25 -16.97
C LYS A 135 4.50 4.93 -17.73
N ILE A 136 5.24 3.90 -17.31
CA ILE A 136 5.16 2.56 -17.90
C ILE A 136 3.74 1.97 -17.75
N TYR A 137 3.06 2.25 -16.63
CA TYR A 137 1.70 1.75 -16.37
C TYR A 137 0.66 2.46 -17.23
N LEU A 138 0.86 3.76 -17.50
CA LEU A 138 0.04 4.49 -18.46
C LEU A 138 0.17 3.92 -19.87
N GLU A 139 1.41 3.66 -20.32
CA GLU A 139 1.67 3.08 -21.64
C GLU A 139 1.02 1.70 -21.78
N MET A 140 1.16 0.86 -20.75
CA MET A 140 0.53 -0.45 -20.69
C MET A 140 -1.00 -0.36 -20.79
N PHE A 141 -1.63 0.50 -19.99
CA PHE A 141 -3.08 0.73 -20.03
C PHE A 141 -3.54 1.20 -21.42
N LEU A 142 -2.88 2.20 -22.01
CA LEU A 142 -3.24 2.73 -23.32
C LEU A 142 -3.07 1.72 -24.46
N LYS A 143 -2.08 0.83 -24.37
CA LYS A 143 -1.88 -0.25 -25.34
C LYS A 143 -3.00 -1.30 -25.25
N GLN A 144 -3.43 -1.67 -24.05
CA GLN A 144 -4.52 -2.63 -23.88
C GLN A 144 -5.85 -2.09 -24.45
N GLN A 145 -6.13 -0.79 -24.28
CA GLN A 145 -7.31 -0.15 -24.86
C GLN A 145 -7.33 -0.21 -26.40
N GLN A 146 -6.16 -0.18 -27.05
CA GLN A 146 -6.04 -0.29 -28.51
C GLN A 146 -6.19 -1.73 -29.02
N THR A 147 -5.98 -2.73 -28.17
CA THR A 147 -6.00 -4.15 -28.56
C THR A 147 -7.36 -4.81 -28.27
N GLY A 148 -8.19 -4.17 -27.43
CA GLY A 148 -9.54 -4.62 -27.10
C GLY A 148 -10.67 -3.94 -27.89
N ALA A 149 -10.33 -3.14 -28.91
CA ALA A 149 -11.24 -2.49 -29.85
C ALA A 149 -11.10 -3.12 -31.24
#